data_AF-A0A9D1LB77-F1
#
_entry.id   AF-A0A9D1LB77-F1
#
_cell.length_a   1.000
_cell.length_b   1.000
_cell.length_c   1.000
_cell.angle_alpha   90.00
_cell.angle_beta   90.00
_cell.angle_gamma   90.00
#
_symmetry.space_group_name_H-M   'P 1'
#
loop_
_entity.id
_entity.type
_entity.pdbx_description
1 polymer ?
#
loop_
_entity_poly.entity_id
_entity_poly.type
_entity_poly.pdbx_seq_one_letter_code
_entity_poly.pdbx_strand_id
1 'polypeptide(L)'
;LQAGKYGVRWASTGGEALAIDTKKVLYVDGIQNVVKILEDLEDDRIKDIDFIETSACIGGCIGGPLTVENLYVAKNRNRQQMEDTPAFYREIEAEELRDTAWEKPLIHYDVSTLDPDMMKAMEKLRKMNEIYERLPALDCGACGSPSCRALAEDVVRGKARMTDCIFILRRKIKRLANEMMMFDNGFTDGTEEENENQ
;
A
#
# COMPACT_ATOMS: atom_id res chain seq x y z
N LEU A 1 11.01 10.12 27.99
CA LEU A 1 11.37 8.73 27.63
C LEU A 1 12.66 8.80 26.80
N GLN A 2 13.70 8.07 27.21
CA GLN A 2 14.96 7.96 26.46
C GLN A 2 15.06 6.54 25.93
N ALA A 3 15.40 6.38 24.64
CA ALA A 3 15.64 5.07 24.05
C ALA A 3 17.04 4.57 24.40
N GLY A 4 17.16 3.30 24.77
CA GLY A 4 18.45 2.60 24.87
C GLY A 4 18.97 2.15 23.52
N LYS A 5 20.15 1.52 23.50
CA LYS A 5 20.84 1.07 22.27
C LYS A 5 19.95 0.27 21.31
N TYR A 6 19.15 -0.65 21.84
CA TYR A 6 18.22 -1.46 21.04
C TYR A 6 17.10 -0.61 20.42
N GLY A 7 16.56 0.36 21.17
CA GLY A 7 15.54 1.28 20.66
C GLY A 7 16.05 2.22 19.57
N VAL A 8 17.31 2.69 19.69
CA VAL A 8 17.96 3.49 18.64
C VAL A 8 18.18 2.65 17.36
N ARG A 9 18.58 1.38 17.52
CA ARG A 9 18.79 0.47 16.40
C ARG A 9 17.53 0.23 15.57
N TRP A 10 16.37 0.24 16.21
CA TRP A 10 15.05 -0.08 15.65
C TRP A 10 14.71 0.69 14.37
N ALA A 11 15.27 1.89 14.19
CA ALA A 11 15.06 2.70 12.99
C ALA A 11 15.70 2.11 11.70
N SER A 12 16.65 1.19 11.84
CA SER A 12 17.31 0.47 10.75
C SER A 12 16.80 -0.96 10.65
N THR A 13 16.80 -1.53 9.44
CA THR A 13 16.55 -2.97 9.21
C THR A 13 17.47 -3.86 10.05
N GLY A 14 16.90 -4.94 10.60
CA GLY A 14 17.54 -5.85 11.53
C GLY A 14 17.57 -5.31 12.96
N GLY A 15 16.92 -4.18 13.23
CA GLY A 15 16.90 -3.56 14.54
C GLY A 15 16.08 -4.33 15.55
N GLU A 16 14.93 -4.86 15.12
CA GLU A 16 14.05 -5.71 15.94
C GLU A 16 14.62 -7.11 16.06
N ALA A 17 14.96 -7.71 14.92
CA ALA A 17 15.42 -9.08 14.83
C ALA A 17 16.65 -9.33 15.72
N LEU A 18 17.53 -8.34 15.84
CA LEU A 18 18.75 -8.44 16.64
C LEU A 18 18.60 -7.95 18.08
N ALA A 19 17.40 -7.50 18.46
CA ALA A 19 17.02 -7.23 19.84
C ALA A 19 16.31 -8.42 20.51
N ILE A 20 15.94 -9.45 19.74
CA ILE A 20 15.27 -10.66 20.22
C ILE A 20 16.30 -11.72 20.62
N ASP A 21 16.00 -12.49 21.66
CA ASP A 21 16.86 -13.57 22.18
C ASP A 21 16.71 -14.89 21.40
N THR A 22 16.84 -14.82 20.06
CA THR A 22 16.95 -16.02 19.20
C THR A 22 17.88 -15.75 18.02
N LYS A 23 18.51 -16.81 17.52
CA LYS A 23 19.35 -16.77 16.32
C LYS A 23 18.57 -17.10 15.05
N LYS A 24 17.36 -17.64 15.19
CA LYS A 24 16.48 -18.05 14.08
C LYS A 24 15.65 -16.86 13.61
N VAL A 25 16.33 -15.82 13.14
CA VAL A 25 15.69 -14.58 12.72
C VAL A 25 15.98 -14.32 11.25
N LEU A 26 14.97 -13.82 10.55
CA LEU A 26 15.10 -13.25 9.22
C LEU A 26 14.71 -11.79 9.30
N TYR A 27 15.44 -10.91 8.62
CA TYR A 27 15.05 -9.52 8.47
C TYR A 27 15.15 -9.13 7.01
N VAL A 28 14.12 -8.46 6.50
CA VAL A 28 13.99 -8.08 5.10
C VAL A 28 13.50 -6.65 5.01
N ASP A 29 14.04 -5.92 4.03
CA ASP A 29 13.62 -4.56 3.73
C ASP A 29 13.23 -4.38 2.26
N GLY A 30 12.42 -3.35 2.02
CA GLY A 30 11.83 -3.09 0.72
C GLY A 30 10.56 -3.91 0.49
N ILE A 31 9.46 -3.22 0.22
CA ILE A 31 8.12 -3.82 0.15
C ILE A 31 8.03 -5.02 -0.81
N GLN A 32 8.76 -4.99 -1.93
CA GLN A 32 8.77 -6.10 -2.90
C GLN A 32 9.47 -7.35 -2.34
N ASN A 33 10.56 -7.18 -1.59
CA ASN A 33 11.24 -8.30 -0.93
C ASN A 33 10.39 -8.83 0.22
N VAL A 34 9.73 -7.94 0.97
CA VAL A 34 8.79 -8.33 2.04
C VAL A 34 7.68 -9.20 1.49
N VAL A 35 7.01 -8.77 0.40
CA VAL A 35 5.95 -9.57 -0.26
C VAL A 35 6.48 -10.96 -0.61
N LYS A 36 7.64 -11.05 -1.26
CA LYS A 36 8.23 -12.34 -1.63
C LYS A 36 8.53 -13.24 -0.43
N ILE A 37 9.08 -12.69 0.65
CA ILE A 37 9.38 -13.47 1.87
C ILE A 37 8.09 -14.00 2.50
N LEU A 38 7.01 -13.22 2.49
CA LEU A 38 5.72 -13.66 3.01
C LEU A 38 5.07 -14.72 2.11
N GLU A 39 5.20 -14.62 0.79
CA GLU A 39 4.77 -15.66 -0.16
C GLU A 39 5.58 -16.95 0.04
N ASP A 40 6.91 -16.88 0.14
CA ASP A 40 7.75 -18.05 0.40
C ASP A 40 7.47 -18.67 1.79
N LEU A 41 7.01 -17.88 2.77
CA LEU A 41 6.54 -18.36 4.06
C LEU A 41 5.20 -19.10 3.94
N GLU A 42 4.23 -18.55 3.20
CA GLU A 42 2.93 -19.17 2.93
C GLU A 42 3.08 -20.50 2.17
N ASP A 43 4.04 -20.56 1.24
CA ASP A 43 4.39 -21.75 0.46
C ASP A 43 5.20 -22.82 1.24
N ASP A 44 5.36 -22.68 2.56
CA ASP A 44 6.16 -23.58 3.42
C ASP A 44 7.65 -23.70 2.99
N ARG A 45 8.21 -22.72 2.26
CA ARG A 45 9.62 -22.75 1.81
C ARG A 45 10.58 -22.22 2.86
N ILE A 46 10.11 -21.31 3.71
CA ILE A 46 10.87 -20.78 4.85
C ILE A 46 10.51 -21.61 6.08
N LYS A 47 11.51 -22.29 6.65
CA LYS A 47 11.37 -23.14 7.84
C LYS A 47 12.46 -22.77 8.84
N ASP A 48 12.25 -23.16 10.10
CA ASP A 48 13.22 -22.96 11.19
C ASP A 48 13.54 -21.48 11.47
N ILE A 49 12.53 -20.61 11.38
CA ILE A 49 12.59 -19.19 11.73
C ILE A 49 11.57 -18.91 12.84
N ASP A 50 12.03 -18.29 13.93
CA ASP A 50 11.19 -17.91 15.08
C ASP A 50 10.61 -16.50 14.92
N PHE A 51 11.30 -15.63 14.17
CA PHE A 51 10.91 -14.24 13.98
C PHE A 51 11.33 -13.68 12.61
N ILE A 52 10.42 -12.95 11.98
CA ILE A 52 10.67 -12.24 10.72
C ILE A 52 10.41 -10.74 10.93
N GLU A 53 11.46 -9.93 10.80
CA GLU A 53 11.34 -8.48 10.74
C GLU A 53 11.09 -8.04 9.30
N THR A 54 10.00 -7.32 9.06
CA THR A 54 9.65 -6.81 7.72
C THR A 54 9.60 -5.29 7.70
N SER A 55 10.51 -4.66 6.96
CA SER A 55 10.53 -3.22 6.74
C SER A 55 10.06 -2.86 5.33
N ALA A 56 9.01 -2.06 5.19
CA ALA A 56 8.51 -1.65 3.87
C ALA A 56 9.52 -0.80 3.07
N CYS A 57 10.29 0.05 3.77
CA CYS A 57 11.29 0.92 3.15
C CYS A 57 12.67 0.25 3.14
N ILE A 58 13.44 0.47 2.08
CA ILE A 58 14.80 -0.05 1.95
C ILE A 58 15.66 0.55 3.08
N GLY A 59 16.30 -0.30 3.87
CA GLY A 59 17.09 0.11 5.03
C GLY A 59 16.30 0.54 6.27
N GLY A 60 14.99 0.29 6.31
CA GLY A 60 14.12 0.58 7.45
C GLY A 60 13.60 2.02 7.39
N CYS A 61 13.07 2.51 8.51
CA CYS A 61 12.54 3.88 8.62
C CYS A 61 13.56 4.95 8.23
N ILE A 62 14.86 4.70 8.46
CA ILE A 62 15.96 5.59 8.07
C ILE A 62 16.09 5.76 6.55
N GLY A 63 15.61 4.81 5.75
CA GLY A 63 15.55 4.94 4.29
C GLY A 63 14.17 5.24 3.74
N GLY A 64 13.26 5.70 4.60
CA GLY A 64 11.91 6.07 4.20
C GLY A 64 11.88 7.21 3.17
N PRO A 65 10.83 7.30 2.34
CA PRO A 65 10.74 8.33 1.29
C PRO A 65 10.65 9.76 1.84
N LEU A 66 10.38 9.94 3.13
CA LEU A 66 10.30 11.23 3.81
C LEU A 66 11.60 11.64 4.49
N THR A 67 12.66 10.83 4.38
CA THR A 67 13.97 11.19 4.95
C THR A 67 14.73 12.12 3.99
N VAL A 68 15.23 13.23 4.52
CA VAL A 68 15.99 14.23 3.74
C VAL A 68 17.47 13.85 3.56
N GLU A 69 17.99 13.00 4.44
CA GLU A 69 19.40 12.60 4.44
C GLU A 69 19.61 11.37 3.54
N ASN A 70 20.81 11.23 2.98
CA ASN A 70 21.18 10.03 2.25
C ASN A 70 21.15 8.80 3.17
N LEU A 71 20.50 7.72 2.72
CA LEU A 71 20.34 6.47 3.47
C LEU A 71 21.64 5.95 4.09
N TYR A 72 22.74 5.91 3.33
CA TYR A 72 23.99 5.32 3.81
C TYR A 72 24.69 6.21 4.84
N VAL A 73 24.57 7.53 4.69
CA VAL A 73 25.07 8.50 5.67
C VAL A 73 24.26 8.41 6.97
N ALA A 74 22.93 8.39 6.85
CA ALA A 74 22.03 8.26 7.99
C ALA A 74 22.22 6.93 8.73
N LYS A 75 22.41 5.82 8.00
CA LYS A 75 22.76 4.51 8.58
C LYS A 75 24.08 4.56 9.36
N ASN A 76 25.12 5.20 8.80
CA ASN A 76 26.40 5.33 9.50
C ASN A 76 26.27 6.18 10.77
N ARG A 77 25.52 7.29 10.71
CA ARG A 77 25.25 8.13 11.89
C ARG A 77 24.45 7.37 12.95
N ASN A 78 23.42 6.63 12.55
CA ASN A 78 22.65 5.80 13.49
C ASN A 78 23.55 4.76 14.17
N ARG A 79 24.44 4.11 13.41
CA ARG A 79 25.43 3.17 13.98
C ARG A 79 26.33 3.83 15.02
N GLN A 80 26.88 5.01 14.73
CA GLN A 80 27.71 5.76 15.69
C GLN A 80 26.91 6.12 16.95
N GLN A 81 25.70 6.65 16.77
CA GLN A 81 24.81 6.97 17.89
C GLN A 81 24.49 5.73 18.74
N MET A 82 24.28 4.56 18.12
CA MET A 82 24.08 3.30 18.84
C MET A 82 25.31 2.86 19.64
N GLU A 83 26.53 3.14 19.16
CA GLU A 83 27.77 2.83 19.88
C GLU A 83 27.91 3.70 21.14
N ASP A 84 27.47 4.96 21.06
CA ASP A 84 27.46 5.92 22.18
C ASP A 84 26.25 5.79 23.12
N THR A 85 25.22 5.03 22.72
CA THR A 85 23.98 4.88 23.51
C THR A 85 24.12 3.72 24.50
N PRO A 86 23.84 3.92 25.80
CA PRO A 86 23.83 2.85 26.78
C PRO A 86 22.85 1.72 26.41
N ALA A 87 23.27 0.48 26.64
CA ALA A 87 22.41 -0.68 26.48
C ALA A 87 21.51 -0.83 27.71
N PHE A 88 20.26 -0.39 27.58
CA PHE A 88 19.21 -0.68 28.54
C PHE A 88 17.91 -0.93 27.80
N TYR A 89 17.06 -1.74 28.42
CA TYR A 89 15.67 -1.92 28.07
C TYR A 89 14.88 -2.01 29.38
N ARG A 90 13.58 -1.79 29.28
CA ARG A 90 12.66 -1.97 30.40
C ARG A 90 11.86 -3.22 30.12
N GLU A 91 11.84 -4.15 31.07
CA GLU A 91 10.87 -5.24 31.02
C GLU A 91 9.47 -4.64 31.15
N ILE A 92 8.59 -5.03 30.24
CA ILE A 92 7.20 -4.62 30.24
C ILE A 92 6.42 -5.76 30.88
N GLU A 93 5.72 -5.46 31.98
CA GLU A 93 4.88 -6.45 32.64
C GLU A 93 3.68 -6.79 31.75
N ALA A 94 3.22 -8.04 31.77
CA ALA A 94 2.05 -8.47 30.99
C ALA A 94 0.80 -7.61 31.28
N GLU A 95 0.70 -7.11 32.51
CA GLU A 95 -0.31 -6.17 33.00
C GLU A 95 -0.41 -4.89 32.14
N GLU A 96 0.74 -4.36 31.70
CA GLU A 96 0.86 -3.15 30.90
C GLU A 96 0.51 -3.38 29.42
N LEU A 97 0.52 -4.65 28.98
CA LEU A 97 0.20 -5.05 27.61
C LEU A 97 -1.25 -5.54 27.45
N ARG A 98 -2.06 -5.55 28.50
CA ARG A 98 -3.44 -6.06 28.37
C ARG A 98 -4.27 -5.28 27.37
N ASP A 99 -4.08 -3.97 27.32
CA ASP A 99 -4.77 -3.10 26.38
C ASP A 99 -4.23 -3.22 24.94
N THR A 100 -3.14 -4.00 24.72
CA THR A 100 -2.61 -4.31 23.39
C THR A 100 -3.00 -5.71 22.91
N ALA A 101 -3.72 -6.48 23.74
CA ALA A 101 -4.20 -7.79 23.35
C ALA A 101 -5.30 -7.69 22.28
N TRP A 102 -5.36 -8.69 21.40
CA TRP A 102 -6.43 -8.79 20.41
C TRP A 102 -7.79 -8.92 21.10
N GLU A 103 -8.67 -7.93 20.89
CA GLU A 103 -10.05 -7.98 21.43
C GLU A 103 -10.89 -9.08 20.78
N LYS A 104 -10.52 -9.51 19.57
CA LYS A 104 -11.23 -10.50 18.76
C LYS A 104 -10.28 -11.60 18.35
N PRO A 105 -10.76 -12.86 18.24
CA PRO A 105 -9.94 -13.94 17.72
C PRO A 105 -9.49 -13.62 16.30
N LEU A 106 -8.27 -14.04 15.97
CA LEU A 106 -7.79 -14.01 14.60
C LEU A 106 -8.62 -14.98 13.76
N ILE A 107 -9.36 -14.44 12.79
CA ILE A 107 -10.12 -15.22 11.82
C ILE A 107 -9.34 -15.26 10.51
N HIS A 108 -9.27 -16.44 9.90
CA HIS A 108 -8.73 -16.57 8.56
C HIS A 108 -9.61 -15.80 7.57
N TYR A 109 -9.00 -14.95 6.76
CA TYR A 109 -9.68 -14.18 5.73
C TYR A 109 -9.18 -14.65 4.36
N ASP A 110 -10.02 -15.38 3.63
CA ASP A 110 -9.69 -15.83 2.27
C ASP A 110 -9.66 -14.61 1.32
N VAL A 111 -8.44 -14.18 0.99
CA VAL A 111 -8.18 -13.12 0.01
C VAL A 111 -8.10 -13.65 -1.42
N SER A 112 -7.86 -14.95 -1.60
CA SER A 112 -7.50 -15.55 -2.89
C SER A 112 -8.73 -15.87 -3.75
N THR A 113 -9.86 -16.15 -3.11
CA THR A 113 -11.09 -16.55 -3.81
C THR A 113 -11.93 -15.35 -4.24
N LEU A 114 -12.14 -15.18 -5.56
CA LEU A 114 -13.00 -14.14 -6.15
C LEU A 114 -14.51 -14.41 -5.96
N ASP A 115 -14.90 -15.67 -6.02
CA ASP A 115 -16.26 -16.17 -5.77
C ASP A 115 -16.19 -17.66 -5.41
N PRO A 116 -17.00 -18.16 -4.46
CA PRO A 116 -17.08 -19.59 -4.18
C PRO A 116 -17.62 -20.41 -5.36
N ASP A 117 -18.42 -19.81 -6.25
CA ASP A 117 -18.86 -20.46 -7.49
C ASP A 117 -17.81 -20.28 -8.59
N MET A 118 -17.26 -21.39 -9.07
CA MET A 118 -16.20 -21.41 -10.10
C MET A 118 -16.60 -20.65 -11.38
N MET A 119 -17.84 -20.78 -11.84
CA MET A 119 -18.28 -20.08 -13.05
C MET A 119 -18.34 -18.56 -12.82
N LYS A 120 -18.86 -18.13 -11.66
CA LYS A 120 -18.86 -16.71 -11.28
C LYS A 120 -17.44 -16.17 -11.07
N ALA A 121 -16.55 -16.97 -10.50
CA ALA A 121 -15.16 -16.61 -10.31
C ALA A 121 -14.46 -16.38 -11.66
N MET A 122 -14.68 -17.28 -12.64
CA MET A 122 -14.16 -17.11 -14.01
C MET A 122 -14.73 -15.87 -14.69
N GLU A 123 -16.03 -15.59 -14.53
CA GLU A 123 -16.65 -14.37 -15.07
C GLU A 123 -16.05 -13.11 -14.45
N LYS A 124 -15.88 -13.08 -13.12
CA LYS A 124 -15.23 -11.98 -12.40
C LYS A 124 -13.78 -11.80 -12.83
N LEU A 125 -13.03 -12.89 -13.00
CA LEU A 125 -11.64 -12.84 -13.47
C LEU A 125 -11.54 -12.21 -14.87
N ARG A 126 -12.45 -12.57 -15.78
CA ARG A 126 -12.53 -11.97 -17.12
C ARG A 126 -12.81 -10.47 -17.04
N LYS A 127 -13.81 -10.06 -16.26
CA LYS A 127 -14.15 -8.65 -16.04
C LYS A 127 -13.01 -7.88 -15.39
N MET A 128 -12.29 -8.50 -14.46
CA MET A 128 -11.15 -7.91 -13.77
C MET A 128 -10.03 -7.57 -14.76
N ASN A 129 -9.71 -8.49 -15.67
CA ASN A 129 -8.72 -8.24 -16.73
C ASN A 129 -9.18 -7.12 -17.68
N GLU A 130 -10.46 -7.10 -18.09
CA GLU A 130 -11.03 -6.02 -18.92
C GLU A 130 -10.96 -4.65 -18.24
N ILE A 131 -11.16 -4.59 -16.92
CA ILE A 131 -11.04 -3.35 -16.13
C ILE A 131 -9.57 -2.95 -16.03
N TYR A 132 -8.68 -3.90 -15.74
CA TYR A 132 -7.24 -3.66 -15.60
C TYR A 132 -6.65 -3.04 -16.88
N GLU A 133 -7.03 -3.53 -18.06
CA GLU A 133 -6.59 -2.98 -19.35
C GLU A 133 -7.02 -1.51 -19.56
N ARG A 134 -8.08 -1.05 -18.89
CA ARG A 134 -8.57 0.34 -18.98
C ARG A 134 -7.91 1.27 -17.96
N LEU A 135 -7.29 0.70 -16.92
CA LEU A 135 -6.56 1.43 -15.89
C LEU A 135 -5.18 1.86 -16.40
N PRO A 136 -4.56 2.88 -15.79
CA PRO A 136 -3.32 3.46 -16.32
C PRO A 136 -2.06 2.61 -16.07
N ALA A 137 -2.16 1.49 -15.34
CA ALA A 137 -1.03 0.61 -14.97
C ALA A 137 0.17 1.36 -14.32
N LEU A 138 -0.13 2.36 -13.50
CA LEU A 138 0.87 3.20 -12.81
C LEU A 138 1.17 2.76 -11.37
N ASP A 139 0.31 1.93 -10.79
CA ASP A 139 0.40 1.40 -9.42
C ASP A 139 0.72 2.46 -8.33
N CYS A 140 0.16 3.66 -8.50
CA CYS A 140 0.45 4.81 -7.64
C CYS A 140 -0.24 4.82 -6.28
N GLY A 141 -1.15 3.87 -5.99
CA GLY A 141 -1.85 3.78 -4.70
C GLY A 141 -2.89 4.87 -4.40
N ALA A 142 -3.08 5.88 -5.25
CA ALA A 142 -3.93 7.05 -4.95
C ALA A 142 -5.42 6.74 -4.71
N CYS A 143 -5.89 5.56 -5.12
CA CYS A 143 -7.26 5.08 -4.91
C CYS A 143 -7.44 4.23 -3.65
N GLY A 144 -6.37 3.99 -2.88
CA GLY A 144 -6.36 3.12 -1.71
C GLY A 144 -5.99 1.66 -1.99
N SER A 145 -6.02 1.21 -3.26
CA SER A 145 -5.55 -0.12 -3.65
C SER A 145 -4.05 -0.10 -3.98
N PRO A 146 -3.28 -1.14 -3.62
CA PRO A 146 -1.82 -1.17 -3.78
C PRO A 146 -1.33 -1.25 -5.23
N SER A 147 -2.17 -1.75 -6.15
CA SER A 147 -1.89 -1.79 -7.58
C SER A 147 -3.17 -1.52 -8.38
N CYS A 148 -3.02 -1.20 -9.66
CA CYS A 148 -4.14 -1.07 -10.58
C CYS A 148 -4.88 -2.41 -10.73
N ARG A 149 -4.16 -3.54 -10.64
CA ARG A 149 -4.77 -4.87 -10.67
C ARG A 149 -5.62 -5.11 -9.41
N ALA A 150 -5.13 -4.70 -8.24
CA ALA A 150 -5.90 -4.76 -7.00
C ALA A 150 -7.15 -3.87 -7.06
N LEU A 151 -7.06 -2.66 -7.63
CA LEU A 151 -8.27 -1.85 -7.86
C LEU A 151 -9.27 -2.55 -8.79
N ALA A 152 -8.80 -3.19 -9.86
CA ALA A 152 -9.68 -3.94 -10.77
C ALA A 152 -10.39 -5.09 -10.03
N GLU A 153 -9.68 -5.76 -9.13
CA GLU A 153 -10.24 -6.78 -8.24
C GLU A 153 -11.31 -6.19 -7.30
N ASP A 154 -10.99 -5.07 -6.64
CA ASP A 154 -11.93 -4.38 -5.75
C ASP A 154 -13.21 -3.97 -6.48
N VAL A 155 -13.11 -3.55 -7.75
CA VAL A 155 -14.28 -3.22 -8.58
C VAL A 155 -15.14 -4.45 -8.88
N VAL A 156 -14.54 -5.60 -9.27
CA VAL A 156 -15.34 -6.81 -9.54
C VAL A 156 -15.92 -7.45 -8.29
N ARG A 157 -15.31 -7.20 -7.12
CA ARG A 157 -15.84 -7.56 -5.80
C ARG A 157 -16.90 -6.57 -5.29
N GLY A 158 -17.12 -5.45 -5.98
CA GLY A 158 -18.08 -4.41 -5.58
C GLY A 158 -17.64 -3.56 -4.39
N LYS A 159 -16.34 -3.59 -4.03
CA LYS A 159 -15.73 -2.81 -2.94
C LYS A 159 -15.30 -1.42 -3.39
N ALA A 160 -15.06 -1.23 -4.68
CA ALA A 160 -14.63 0.04 -5.27
C ALA A 160 -15.32 0.33 -6.61
N ARG A 161 -15.12 1.52 -7.14
CA ARG A 161 -15.56 1.93 -8.47
C ARG A 161 -14.36 2.31 -9.32
N MET A 162 -14.47 2.11 -10.64
CA MET A 162 -13.43 2.52 -11.59
C MET A 162 -13.10 4.02 -11.51
N THR A 163 -14.04 4.85 -11.08
CA THR A 163 -13.88 6.30 -10.88
C THR A 163 -13.12 6.68 -9.63
N ASP A 164 -12.84 5.74 -8.72
CA ASP A 164 -12.00 6.02 -7.55
C ASP A 164 -10.54 6.22 -7.98
N CYS A 165 -10.16 5.72 -9.17
CA CYS A 165 -8.93 6.12 -9.84
C CYS A 165 -9.04 7.57 -10.35
N ILE A 166 -8.21 8.46 -9.81
CA ILE A 166 -8.17 9.88 -10.18
C ILE A 166 -7.97 10.13 -11.68
N PHE A 167 -7.22 9.27 -12.37
CA PHE A 167 -7.00 9.37 -13.81
C PHE A 167 -8.26 9.02 -14.61
N ILE A 168 -9.03 8.02 -14.18
CA ILE A 168 -10.33 7.67 -14.79
C ILE A 168 -11.34 8.77 -14.53
N LEU A 169 -11.40 9.27 -13.29
CA LEU A 169 -12.31 10.35 -12.91
C LEU A 169 -12.07 11.60 -13.75
N ARG A 170 -10.82 12.06 -13.84
CA ARG A 170 -10.44 13.23 -14.64
C ARG A 170 -10.79 13.06 -16.12
N ARG A 171 -10.57 11.88 -16.71
CA ARG A 171 -10.98 11.59 -18.10
C ARG A 171 -12.50 11.70 -18.29
N LYS A 172 -13.29 11.15 -17.36
CA LYS A 172 -14.76 11.23 -17.41
C LYS A 172 -15.26 12.66 -17.25
N ILE A 173 -14.73 13.42 -16.29
CA ILE A 173 -15.12 14.83 -16.08
C ILE A 173 -14.84 15.65 -17.34
N LYS A 174 -13.64 15.50 -17.94
CA LYS A 174 -13.30 16.20 -19.19
C LYS A 174 -14.27 15.84 -20.33
N ARG A 175 -14.63 14.56 -20.46
CA ARG A 175 -15.57 14.13 -21.50
C ARG A 175 -16.95 14.75 -21.32
N LEU A 176 -17.49 14.72 -20.10
CA LEU A 176 -18.79 15.33 -19.77
C LEU A 176 -18.78 16.85 -20.01
N ALA A 177 -17.70 17.53 -19.62
CA ALA A 177 -17.56 18.97 -19.86
C ALA A 177 -17.54 19.30 -21.37
N ASN A 178 -16.83 18.50 -22.17
CA ASN A 178 -16.81 18.67 -23.62
C ASN A 178 -18.17 18.39 -24.27
N GLU A 179 -18.88 17.35 -23.83
CA GLU A 179 -20.24 17.04 -24.30
C GLU A 179 -21.17 18.23 -24.00
N MET A 180 -21.14 18.77 -22.78
CA MET A 180 -21.93 19.97 -22.40
C MET A 180 -21.62 21.19 -23.28
N MET A 181 -20.33 21.47 -23.55
CA MET A 181 -19.94 22.57 -24.44
C MET A 181 -20.43 22.38 -25.88
N MET A 182 -20.47 21.14 -26.37
CA MET A 182 -20.98 20.84 -27.71
C MET A 182 -22.50 21.02 -27.81
N PHE A 183 -23.24 20.74 -26.74
CA PHE A 183 -24.68 21.02 -26.70
C PHE A 183 -24.97 22.53 -26.66
N ASP A 184 -24.17 23.31 -25.93
CA ASP A 184 -24.34 24.76 -25.82
C ASP A 184 -24.03 25.48 -27.15
N ASN A 185 -22.98 25.04 -27.87
CA ASN A 185 -22.65 25.54 -29.21
C ASN A 185 -23.63 25.09 -30.31
N GLY A 186 -24.55 24.16 -30.02
CA GLY A 186 -25.64 23.77 -30.90
C GLY A 186 -26.87 24.69 -30.80
N PHE A 187 -26.83 25.70 -29.92
CA PHE A 187 -27.93 26.63 -29.64
C PHE A 187 -27.68 28.07 -30.12
N THR A 188 -26.68 28.32 -30.97
CA THR A 188 -26.46 29.66 -31.53
C THR A 188 -27.06 29.82 -32.92
N ASP A 189 -28.12 30.64 -32.91
CA ASP A 189 -28.68 31.49 -33.96
C ASP A 189 -29.73 30.91 -34.92
N GLY A 190 -30.99 31.09 -34.52
CA GLY A 190 -32.17 30.88 -35.33
C GLY A 190 -33.27 31.81 -34.86
N THR A 191 -33.07 33.11 -34.97
CA THR A 191 -34.10 34.13 -35.25
C THR A 191 -33.46 35.51 -35.33
N GLU A 192 -33.29 36.06 -36.54
CA GLU A 192 -33.43 37.50 -36.84
C GLU A 192 -33.48 37.67 -38.37
N GLU A 193 -34.63 37.33 -38.98
CA GLU A 193 -35.08 37.94 -40.23
C GLU A 193 -36.31 38.79 -39.91
N GLU A 194 -36.14 40.07 -39.63
CA GLU A 194 -37.15 41.09 -39.93
C GLU A 194 -36.48 42.37 -40.44
N ASN A 195 -36.56 42.53 -41.77
CA ASN A 195 -36.79 43.76 -42.54
C ASN A 195 -36.22 45.09 -42.03
N GLU A 196 -35.36 45.71 -42.84
CA GLU A 196 -35.53 47.12 -43.23
C GLU A 196 -34.74 47.45 -44.50
N ASN A 197 -35.47 47.55 -45.61
CA ASN A 197 -35.07 48.26 -46.83
C ASN A 197 -36.21 49.25 -47.14
N GLN A 198 -36.13 50.47 -46.60
CA GLN A 198 -36.70 51.68 -47.19
C GLN A 198 -36.11 52.95 -46.56
#